data_AF-A0A1B1TEK4-F1
#
_entry.id   AF-A0A1B1TEK4-F1
#
_cell.length_a   1.000
_cell.length_b   1.000
_cell.length_c   1.000
_cell.angle_alpha   90.00
_cell.angle_beta   90.00
_cell.angle_gamma   90.00
#
_symmetry.space_group_name_H-M   'P 1'
#
loop_
_entity.id
_entity.type
_entity.pdbx_description
1 polymer ?
#
loop_
_entity_poly.entity_id
_entity_poly.type
_entity_poly.pdbx_seq_one_letter_code
_entity_poly.pdbx_strand_id
1 'polypeptide(L)'
;MNMPSELISMLEGEHGTTKQKAARLVVDLASSAGAIDFVRCEHSHVSGVSVITGGHGLRRFLSDLAGDDRGVVSIPTTLNSAGCDREKMEEMGIDYPDFLKHQFEIIDAYNNLGIEATLSCTPYDRGIDLAEGIGSWAESNAVCFSNSYTSLITNRESGLSALATALTGWAPLWGLHIEKNRVPNIHVTVKCSMENISDWSVLGDWIGKQIRPEWKLPWGMMPHISGLPDNASFEMRKALTAAAANYGCPMLWADGHTTVPPTIDNYEGELVFSENDLQLRYQELSPNGIVDLVVIGCPQASVGEVRTTASYVRSKMENGGIIPDSRLWIFTSGHNYDILESDGTVDLLEEAGALVLKDTCPEVTPYNRNKYNHILTNSLKAEHYLTSGLNKMPTSVSTISDCVEHAFNPNLIDSPRPTLDSIIVKPMHSNKTYRNGSLEINGKSLPSQKEWSIEGQALVTDVPITYLGYVNRDTGIIEEKGHPLDGTAIEDTILIYPKGSGSTVAPFVLMGLIYTGKGPKAIVNCDVCPLTLPAASLLNVPYAHGFESDPTLEVNTGDQVSIKLIEGVVSLSVISRVSED
;
A
#
# COMPACT_ATOMS: atom_id res chain seq x y z
N MET A 1 -25.11 -11.49 11.26
CA MET A 1 -24.34 -11.69 10.01
C MET A 1 -24.71 -13.05 9.45
N ASN A 2 -24.95 -13.13 8.14
CA ASN A 2 -25.32 -14.34 7.41
C ASN A 2 -24.05 -15.12 7.06
N MET A 3 -23.39 -15.69 8.07
CA MET A 3 -22.14 -16.41 7.88
C MET A 3 -22.37 -17.77 7.18
N PRO A 4 -21.61 -18.10 6.12
CA PRO A 4 -21.62 -19.43 5.53
C PRO A 4 -21.21 -20.52 6.53
N SER A 5 -21.76 -21.73 6.41
CA SER A 5 -21.48 -22.83 7.34
C SER A 5 -19.99 -23.19 7.41
N GLU A 6 -19.28 -23.11 6.28
CA GLU A 6 -17.83 -23.33 6.23
C GLU A 6 -17.05 -22.26 7.01
N LEU A 7 -17.48 -20.99 6.96
CA LEU A 7 -16.83 -19.93 7.75
C LEU A 7 -17.10 -20.09 9.25
N ILE A 8 -18.29 -20.58 9.61
CA ILE A 8 -18.66 -20.89 11.01
C ILE A 8 -17.78 -22.02 11.56
N SER A 9 -17.63 -23.14 10.83
CA SER A 9 -16.80 -24.25 11.28
C SER A 9 -15.32 -23.85 11.44
N MET A 10 -14.81 -22.97 10.57
CA MET A 10 -13.48 -22.38 10.73
C MET A 10 -13.37 -21.54 12.00
N LEU A 11 -14.36 -20.69 12.29
CA LEU A 11 -14.40 -19.86 13.50
C LEU A 11 -14.47 -20.70 14.79
N GLU A 12 -15.16 -21.84 14.75
CA GLU A 12 -15.24 -22.81 15.84
C GLU A 12 -13.94 -23.62 16.04
N GLY A 13 -12.99 -23.51 15.10
CA GLY A 13 -11.66 -24.12 15.20
C GLY A 13 -11.56 -25.53 14.60
N GLU A 14 -12.60 -26.01 13.92
CA GLU A 14 -12.63 -27.36 13.32
C GLU A 14 -11.53 -27.55 12.26
N HIS A 15 -11.12 -26.46 11.61
CA HIS A 15 -10.14 -26.45 10.52
C HIS A 15 -8.72 -26.02 10.96
N GLY A 16 -8.44 -26.00 12.26
CA GLY A 16 -7.14 -25.58 12.78
C GLY A 16 -7.10 -24.12 13.23
N THR A 17 -6.07 -23.79 14.01
CA THR A 17 -5.93 -22.48 14.65
C THR A 17 -5.65 -21.37 13.65
N THR A 18 -4.96 -21.68 12.54
CA THR A 18 -4.63 -20.71 11.50
C THR A 18 -5.89 -20.23 10.77
N LYS A 19 -6.74 -21.17 10.32
CA LYS A 19 -8.03 -20.81 9.70
C LYS A 19 -9.01 -20.20 10.68
N GLN A 20 -8.94 -20.56 11.97
CA GLN A 20 -9.74 -19.90 13.00
C GLN A 20 -9.39 -18.42 13.17
N LYS A 21 -8.09 -18.09 13.24
CA LYS A 21 -7.62 -16.69 13.31
C LYS A 21 -8.04 -15.91 12.06
N ALA A 22 -7.93 -16.52 10.88
CA ALA A 22 -8.36 -15.93 9.62
C ALA A 22 -9.88 -15.69 9.57
N ALA A 23 -10.70 -16.67 9.96
CA ALA A 23 -12.15 -16.55 10.01
C ALA A 23 -12.60 -15.44 10.97
N ARG A 24 -11.94 -15.33 12.13
CA ARG A 24 -12.17 -14.25 13.09
C ARG A 24 -11.93 -12.88 12.47
N LEU A 25 -10.81 -12.71 11.75
CA LEU A 25 -10.50 -11.47 11.06
C LEU A 25 -11.53 -11.15 9.96
N VAL A 26 -11.95 -12.14 9.16
CA VAL A 26 -12.99 -11.96 8.13
C VAL A 26 -14.31 -11.46 8.74
N VAL A 27 -14.72 -12.01 9.89
CA VAL A 27 -15.95 -11.59 10.59
C VAL A 27 -15.82 -10.18 11.17
N ASP A 28 -14.69 -9.84 11.77
CA ASP A 28 -14.45 -8.49 12.28
C ASP A 28 -14.44 -7.45 11.15
N LEU A 29 -13.82 -7.78 10.02
CA LEU A 29 -13.83 -6.95 8.81
C LEU A 29 -15.24 -6.77 8.25
N ALA A 30 -16.08 -7.82 8.26
CA ALA A 30 -17.46 -7.73 7.81
C ALA A 30 -18.27 -6.75 8.67
N SER A 31 -18.20 -6.88 10.00
CA SER A 31 -18.86 -5.95 10.91
C SER A 31 -18.36 -4.52 10.74
N SER A 32 -17.05 -4.36 10.55
CA SER A 32 -16.40 -3.07 10.28
C SER A 32 -16.93 -2.42 9.00
N ALA A 33 -17.07 -3.19 7.92
CA ALA A 33 -17.59 -2.71 6.64
C ALA A 33 -19.12 -2.55 6.61
N GLY A 34 -19.83 -2.90 7.69
CA GLY A 34 -21.29 -2.97 7.70
C GLY A 34 -21.85 -4.09 6.80
N ALA A 35 -21.03 -5.07 6.44
CA ALA A 35 -21.40 -6.20 5.61
C ALA A 35 -22.18 -7.24 6.44
N ILE A 36 -23.35 -7.64 5.93
CA ILE A 36 -24.15 -8.71 6.55
C ILE A 36 -23.83 -10.06 5.90
N ASP A 37 -23.50 -10.03 4.61
CA ASP A 37 -23.27 -11.20 3.77
C ASP A 37 -21.78 -11.37 3.44
N PHE A 38 -21.42 -12.58 3.01
CA PHE A 38 -20.06 -12.95 2.61
C PHE A 38 -20.08 -13.51 1.20
N VAL A 39 -18.94 -13.43 0.52
CA VAL A 39 -18.77 -13.90 -0.85
C VAL A 39 -17.56 -14.81 -0.96
N ARG A 40 -17.68 -15.87 -1.78
CA ARG A 40 -16.58 -16.77 -2.07
C ARG A 40 -15.63 -16.05 -3.02
N CYS A 41 -14.35 -16.01 -2.67
CA CYS A 41 -13.32 -15.49 -3.55
C CYS A 41 -12.74 -16.62 -4.40
N GLU A 42 -12.37 -16.29 -5.64
CA GLU A 42 -11.73 -17.20 -6.59
C GLU A 42 -10.20 -17.08 -6.54
N HIS A 43 -9.68 -15.90 -6.20
CA HIS A 43 -8.25 -15.63 -6.20
C HIS A 43 -7.84 -14.61 -5.11
N SER A 44 -6.66 -14.80 -4.53
CA SER A 44 -6.04 -13.82 -3.62
C SER A 44 -4.64 -13.41 -4.09
N HIS A 45 -4.26 -12.17 -3.80
CA HIS A 45 -2.91 -11.67 -4.03
C HIS A 45 -2.43 -10.95 -2.77
N VAL A 46 -1.46 -11.56 -2.09
CA VAL A 46 -1.05 -11.17 -0.74
C VAL A 46 0.18 -10.25 -0.78
N SER A 47 0.11 -9.16 -0.03
CA SER A 47 1.22 -8.22 0.20
C SER A 47 1.85 -8.43 1.59
N GLY A 48 2.98 -7.78 1.86
CA GLY A 48 3.73 -7.94 3.11
C GLY A 48 4.74 -9.06 3.01
N VAL A 49 5.72 -8.87 2.13
CA VAL A 49 6.72 -9.89 1.76
C VAL A 49 8.13 -9.43 2.11
N SER A 50 8.38 -8.12 2.16
CA SER A 50 9.70 -7.56 2.41
C SER A 50 10.01 -7.41 3.90
N VAL A 51 11.28 -7.62 4.26
CA VAL A 51 11.82 -7.38 5.60
C VAL A 51 11.57 -5.95 6.05
N ILE A 52 11.70 -4.96 5.15
CA ILE A 52 11.50 -3.55 5.51
C ILE A 52 10.03 -3.14 5.59
N THR A 53 9.07 -3.94 5.11
CA THR A 53 7.64 -3.62 5.31
C THR A 53 7.04 -4.34 6.50
N GLY A 54 7.41 -5.61 6.69
CA GLY A 54 6.84 -6.46 7.75
C GLY A 54 7.70 -6.63 9.01
N GLY A 55 9.02 -6.50 8.88
CA GLY A 55 9.97 -6.67 9.99
C GLY A 55 9.83 -7.99 10.75
N HIS A 56 10.17 -7.97 12.04
CA HIS A 56 9.98 -9.10 12.94
C HIS A 56 8.50 -9.42 13.21
N GLY A 57 7.61 -8.41 13.12
CA GLY A 57 6.17 -8.58 13.32
C GLY A 57 5.55 -9.55 12.31
N LEU A 58 5.82 -9.33 11.02
CA LEU A 58 5.44 -10.23 9.94
C LEU A 58 6.05 -11.62 10.13
N ARG A 59 7.38 -11.69 10.34
CA ARG A 59 8.09 -12.98 10.49
C ARG A 59 7.52 -13.83 11.62
N ARG A 60 7.29 -13.24 12.79
CA ARG A 60 6.72 -13.94 13.95
C ARG A 60 5.28 -14.37 13.68
N PHE A 61 4.49 -13.53 13.02
CA PHE A 61 3.13 -13.87 12.65
C PHE A 61 3.06 -15.03 11.64
N LEU A 62 3.86 -14.98 10.57
CA LEU A 62 3.90 -16.07 9.59
C LEU A 62 4.40 -17.37 10.21
N SER A 63 5.39 -17.32 11.10
CA SER A 63 5.86 -18.50 11.84
C SER A 63 4.76 -19.12 12.71
N ASP A 64 3.89 -18.31 13.32
CA ASP A 64 2.75 -18.77 14.10
C ASP A 64 1.67 -19.40 13.20
N LEU A 65 1.41 -18.83 12.03
CA LEU A 65 0.45 -19.41 11.08
C LEU A 65 0.94 -20.71 10.42
N ALA A 66 2.20 -20.72 9.97
CA ALA A 66 2.81 -21.85 9.27
C ALA A 66 3.09 -23.04 10.20
N GLY A 67 3.01 -22.85 11.53
CA GLY A 67 3.10 -23.93 12.51
C GLY A 67 1.87 -24.84 12.59
N ASP A 68 0.79 -24.53 11.86
CA ASP A 68 -0.42 -25.36 11.75
C ASP A 68 -0.42 -26.11 10.41
N ASP A 69 -0.22 -27.43 10.43
CA ASP A 69 -0.20 -28.27 9.22
C ASP A 69 -1.51 -28.21 8.40
N ARG A 70 -2.61 -27.76 9.01
CA ARG A 70 -3.92 -27.56 8.32
C ARG A 70 -4.13 -26.11 7.86
N GLY A 71 -3.18 -25.22 8.15
CA GLY A 71 -3.19 -23.80 7.88
C GLY A 71 -2.89 -23.40 6.43
N VAL A 72 -3.17 -24.27 5.45
CA VAL A 72 -2.94 -23.96 4.03
C VAL A 72 -4.11 -23.17 3.43
N VAL A 73 -3.81 -22.35 2.41
CA VAL A 73 -4.81 -21.55 1.69
C VAL A 73 -5.90 -22.41 1.04
N SER A 74 -7.11 -21.86 0.96
CA SER A 74 -8.31 -22.50 0.40
C SER A 74 -8.63 -22.07 -1.03
N ILE A 75 -7.82 -21.16 -1.60
CA ILE A 75 -7.95 -20.64 -2.97
C ILE A 75 -6.58 -20.38 -3.60
N PRO A 76 -6.48 -20.38 -4.95
CA PRO A 76 -5.30 -19.91 -5.66
C PRO A 76 -4.85 -18.55 -5.12
N THR A 77 -3.61 -18.49 -4.66
CA THR A 77 -3.06 -17.31 -4.00
C THR A 77 -1.65 -17.07 -4.48
N THR A 78 -1.38 -15.83 -4.87
CA THR A 78 -0.08 -15.36 -5.35
C THR A 78 0.52 -14.34 -4.40
N LEU A 79 1.83 -14.11 -4.52
CA LEU A 79 2.59 -13.28 -3.59
C LEU A 79 3.19 -12.06 -4.29
N ASN A 80 3.11 -10.91 -3.62
CA ASN A 80 3.71 -9.65 -4.06
C ASN A 80 5.27 -9.72 -4.02
N SER A 81 5.94 -8.73 -4.59
CA SER A 81 7.40 -8.69 -4.71
C SER A 81 8.14 -8.73 -3.36
N ALA A 82 9.30 -9.40 -3.36
CA ALA A 82 10.27 -9.41 -2.27
C ALA A 82 11.07 -8.10 -2.25
N GLY A 83 11.86 -7.88 -1.20
CA GLY A 83 12.69 -6.69 -1.07
C GLY A 83 14.05 -6.75 -1.78
N CYS A 84 14.41 -7.87 -2.40
CA CYS A 84 15.62 -7.98 -3.22
C CYS A 84 15.48 -9.11 -4.25
N ASP A 85 16.20 -8.97 -5.35
CA ASP A 85 16.51 -10.10 -6.21
C ASP A 85 17.56 -10.95 -5.49
N ARG A 86 17.23 -12.21 -5.20
CA ARG A 86 18.13 -13.11 -4.47
C ARG A 86 19.40 -13.45 -5.23
N GLU A 87 19.35 -13.38 -6.56
CA GLU A 87 20.48 -13.70 -7.43
C GLU A 87 21.42 -12.49 -7.58
N LYS A 88 20.94 -11.27 -7.27
CA LYS A 88 21.64 -10.00 -7.54
C LYS A 88 21.74 -9.06 -6.34
N MET A 89 21.63 -9.59 -5.11
CA MET A 89 21.63 -8.75 -3.89
C MET A 89 22.95 -7.97 -3.71
N GLU A 90 24.08 -8.57 -4.10
CA GLU A 90 25.41 -7.94 -3.99
C GLU A 90 25.53 -6.76 -4.96
N GLU A 91 25.06 -6.93 -6.20
CA GLU A 91 25.00 -5.92 -7.26
C GLU A 91 24.04 -4.78 -6.89
N MET A 92 22.91 -5.10 -6.25
CA MET A 92 22.00 -4.11 -5.66
C MET A 92 22.66 -3.33 -4.50
N GLY A 93 23.80 -3.80 -3.98
CA GLY A 93 24.55 -3.10 -2.95
C GLY A 93 23.81 -2.92 -1.63
N ILE A 94 22.86 -3.82 -1.32
CA ILE A 94 22.03 -3.76 -0.11
C ILE A 94 22.91 -3.92 1.13
N ASP A 95 22.94 -2.89 1.97
CA ASP A 95 23.66 -2.86 3.24
C ASP A 95 22.67 -3.02 4.39
N TYR A 96 22.12 -4.23 4.50
CA TYR A 96 21.15 -4.59 5.54
C TYR A 96 21.52 -5.96 6.13
N PRO A 97 21.93 -6.04 7.40
CA PRO A 97 22.34 -7.30 8.03
C PRO A 97 21.26 -8.38 7.97
N ASP A 98 21.68 -9.61 7.63
CA ASP A 98 20.81 -10.79 7.53
C ASP A 98 19.60 -10.64 6.59
N PHE A 99 19.61 -9.66 5.67
CA PHE A 99 18.44 -9.35 4.84
C PHE A 99 17.96 -10.56 4.04
N LEU A 100 18.84 -11.23 3.29
CA LEU A 100 18.47 -12.41 2.50
C LEU A 100 17.93 -13.53 3.37
N LYS A 101 18.52 -13.75 4.55
CA LYS A 101 18.05 -14.77 5.50
C LYS A 101 16.63 -14.46 5.94
N HIS A 102 16.37 -13.23 6.40
CA HIS A 102 15.06 -12.80 6.84
C HIS A 102 14.04 -12.80 5.69
N GLN A 103 14.45 -12.42 4.49
CA GLN A 103 13.62 -12.42 3.30
C GLN A 103 13.23 -13.86 2.90
N PHE A 104 14.18 -14.80 2.97
CA PHE A 104 13.95 -16.21 2.73
C PHE A 104 12.99 -16.82 3.75
N GLU A 105 13.15 -16.52 5.04
CA GLU A 105 12.22 -16.96 6.09
C GLU A 105 10.77 -16.53 5.82
N ILE A 106 10.56 -15.30 5.32
CA ILE A 106 9.22 -14.81 4.97
C ILE A 106 8.63 -15.59 3.80
N ILE A 107 9.41 -15.75 2.72
CA ILE A 107 8.96 -16.43 1.49
C ILE A 107 8.67 -17.91 1.79
N ASP A 108 9.54 -18.58 2.54
CA ASP A 108 9.36 -19.99 2.92
C ASP A 108 8.09 -20.18 3.79
N ALA A 109 7.85 -19.29 4.74
CA ALA A 109 6.63 -19.33 5.55
C ALA A 109 5.35 -19.18 4.70
N TYR A 110 5.35 -18.31 3.69
CA TYR A 110 4.24 -18.21 2.74
C TYR A 110 4.08 -19.47 1.87
N ASN A 111 5.18 -20.05 1.39
CA ASN A 111 5.15 -21.31 0.64
C ASN A 111 4.57 -22.46 1.48
N ASN A 112 4.91 -22.52 2.78
CA ASN A 112 4.36 -23.52 3.71
C ASN A 112 2.86 -23.34 3.95
N LEU A 113 2.31 -22.14 3.75
CA LEU A 113 0.86 -21.88 3.74
C LEU A 113 0.21 -22.25 2.39
N GLY A 114 0.97 -22.76 1.41
CA GLY A 114 0.48 -23.14 0.08
C GLY A 114 0.32 -21.97 -0.89
N ILE A 115 0.96 -20.83 -0.62
CA ILE A 115 0.92 -19.65 -1.49
C ILE A 115 1.98 -19.76 -2.58
N GLU A 116 1.61 -19.42 -3.82
CA GLU A 116 2.53 -19.37 -4.94
C GLU A 116 3.40 -18.11 -4.85
N ALA A 117 4.71 -18.28 -4.60
CA ALA A 117 5.67 -17.19 -4.55
C ALA A 117 6.01 -16.65 -5.97
N THR A 118 5.03 -16.02 -6.62
CA THR A 118 5.20 -15.32 -7.91
C THR A 118 6.06 -14.06 -7.81
N LEU A 119 6.18 -13.51 -6.60
CA LEU A 119 6.99 -12.34 -6.26
C LEU A 119 6.80 -11.15 -7.20
N SER A 120 5.53 -10.82 -7.50
CA SER A 120 5.18 -9.82 -8.50
C SER A 120 4.15 -8.80 -8.01
N CYS A 121 4.40 -7.51 -8.24
CA CYS A 121 3.42 -6.43 -8.05
C CYS A 121 2.39 -6.34 -9.19
N THR A 122 2.58 -7.11 -10.27
CA THR A 122 1.72 -7.16 -11.45
C THR A 122 1.18 -8.58 -11.64
N PRO A 123 0.34 -9.09 -10.73
CA PRO A 123 -0.21 -10.45 -10.85
C PRO A 123 -1.05 -10.65 -12.12
N TYR A 124 -1.50 -9.54 -12.72
CA TYR A 124 -2.23 -9.50 -13.98
C TYR A 124 -1.32 -9.55 -15.23
N ASP A 125 0.00 -9.52 -15.07
CA ASP A 125 0.99 -9.51 -16.16
C ASP A 125 1.88 -10.76 -16.08
N ARG A 126 1.26 -11.95 -16.19
CA ARG A 126 1.95 -13.26 -16.06
C ARG A 126 1.62 -14.29 -17.14
N GLY A 127 1.09 -13.83 -18.29
CA GLY A 127 0.84 -14.68 -19.46
C GLY A 127 -0.26 -15.73 -19.28
N ILE A 128 -1.09 -15.62 -18.25
CA ILE A 128 -2.30 -16.44 -18.06
C ILE A 128 -3.55 -15.58 -18.22
N ASP A 129 -4.65 -16.21 -18.58
CA ASP A 129 -5.95 -15.55 -18.55
C ASP A 129 -6.25 -15.06 -17.14
N LEU A 130 -6.67 -13.81 -17.05
CA LEU A 130 -6.98 -13.16 -15.77
C LEU A 130 -8.16 -13.86 -15.13
N ALA A 131 -8.05 -14.13 -13.83
CA ALA A 131 -9.13 -14.71 -13.06
C ALA A 131 -10.39 -13.85 -13.19
N GLU A 132 -11.54 -14.46 -13.45
CA GLU A 132 -12.84 -13.79 -13.40
C GLU A 132 -13.47 -13.98 -12.02
N GLY A 133 -14.49 -13.19 -11.70
CA GLY A 133 -15.24 -13.33 -10.45
C GLY A 133 -14.69 -12.43 -9.34
N ILE A 134 -14.72 -12.92 -8.09
CA ILE A 134 -14.34 -12.12 -6.92
C ILE A 134 -12.90 -12.40 -6.50
N GLY A 135 -12.08 -11.36 -6.49
CA GLY A 135 -10.72 -11.37 -5.98
C GLY A 135 -10.59 -10.72 -4.60
N SER A 136 -9.46 -10.97 -3.96
CA SER A 136 -9.05 -10.31 -2.72
C SER A 136 -7.58 -9.89 -2.82
N TRP A 137 -7.32 -8.73 -3.44
CA TRP A 137 -5.96 -8.30 -3.79
C TRP A 137 -5.48 -7.13 -2.92
N ALA A 138 -4.27 -7.28 -2.36
CA ALA A 138 -3.67 -6.28 -1.47
C ALA A 138 -2.76 -5.25 -2.17
N GLU A 139 -2.44 -5.48 -3.45
CA GLU A 139 -1.61 -4.58 -4.26
C GLU A 139 -2.50 -3.54 -4.97
N SER A 140 -2.29 -2.25 -4.64
CA SER A 140 -3.19 -1.17 -5.05
C SER A 140 -3.24 -0.97 -6.56
N ASN A 141 -2.12 -1.10 -7.26
CA ASN A 141 -2.10 -0.96 -8.72
C ASN A 141 -2.91 -2.10 -9.38
N ALA A 142 -2.78 -3.31 -8.84
CA ALA A 142 -3.45 -4.49 -9.36
C ALA A 142 -4.95 -4.45 -9.12
N VAL A 143 -5.40 -3.90 -7.98
CA VAL A 143 -6.82 -3.64 -7.72
C VAL A 143 -7.41 -2.69 -8.76
N CYS A 144 -6.75 -1.55 -9.02
CA CYS A 144 -7.24 -0.56 -9.97
C CYS A 144 -7.24 -1.11 -11.41
N PHE A 145 -6.15 -1.78 -11.81
CA PHE A 145 -6.04 -2.39 -13.14
C PHE A 145 -7.10 -3.48 -13.35
N SER A 146 -7.25 -4.40 -12.40
CA SER A 146 -8.18 -5.52 -12.51
C SER A 146 -9.63 -5.05 -12.60
N ASN A 147 -10.06 -4.15 -11.72
CA ASN A 147 -11.42 -3.62 -11.78
C ASN A 147 -11.69 -2.85 -13.09
N SER A 148 -10.70 -2.18 -13.67
CA SER A 148 -10.91 -1.32 -14.84
C SER A 148 -10.84 -2.07 -16.18
N TYR A 149 -9.93 -3.04 -16.32
CA TYR A 149 -9.59 -3.67 -17.61
C TYR A 149 -9.91 -5.17 -17.67
N THR A 150 -10.51 -5.74 -16.63
CA THR A 150 -10.72 -7.19 -16.50
C THR A 150 -12.08 -7.49 -15.89
N SER A 151 -12.49 -8.76 -15.90
CA SER A 151 -13.72 -9.23 -15.25
C SER A 151 -13.55 -9.50 -13.74
N LEU A 152 -12.35 -9.34 -13.18
CA LEU A 152 -12.11 -9.54 -11.75
C LEU A 152 -12.62 -8.34 -10.94
N ILE A 153 -13.38 -8.64 -9.90
CA ILE A 153 -13.93 -7.66 -8.96
C ILE A 153 -13.24 -7.84 -7.62
N THR A 154 -12.57 -6.80 -7.13
CA THR A 154 -11.89 -6.83 -5.82
C THR A 154 -12.00 -5.48 -5.13
N ASN A 155 -12.13 -5.51 -3.81
CA ASN A 155 -11.87 -4.34 -2.98
C ASN A 155 -10.37 -4.08 -2.84
N ARG A 156 -10.01 -2.92 -2.27
CA ARG A 156 -8.65 -2.63 -1.83
C ARG A 156 -8.41 -3.31 -0.49
N GLU A 157 -7.79 -4.49 -0.53
CA GLU A 157 -7.54 -5.30 0.65
C GLU A 157 -6.21 -4.93 1.33
N SER A 158 -6.09 -5.24 2.62
CA SER A 158 -4.82 -5.21 3.34
C SER A 158 -4.03 -6.50 3.10
N GLY A 159 -2.72 -6.53 3.40
CA GLY A 159 -1.95 -7.78 3.34
C GLY A 159 -2.55 -8.87 4.22
N LEU A 160 -3.04 -8.50 5.41
CA LEU A 160 -3.67 -9.42 6.36
C LEU A 160 -5.08 -9.86 5.96
N SER A 161 -5.90 -8.96 5.41
CA SER A 161 -7.24 -9.34 4.94
C SER A 161 -7.18 -10.20 3.69
N ALA A 162 -6.27 -9.93 2.76
CA ALA A 162 -6.01 -10.80 1.62
C ALA A 162 -5.52 -12.20 2.04
N LEU A 163 -4.64 -12.28 3.04
CA LEU A 163 -4.20 -13.56 3.60
C LEU A 163 -5.34 -14.29 4.33
N ALA A 164 -6.17 -13.58 5.10
CA ALA A 164 -7.31 -14.18 5.77
C ALA A 164 -8.31 -14.75 4.76
N THR A 165 -8.63 -13.99 3.71
CA THR A 165 -9.45 -14.46 2.59
C THR A 165 -8.80 -15.64 1.85
N ALA A 166 -7.47 -15.65 1.69
CA ALA A 166 -6.78 -16.78 1.09
C ALA A 166 -6.96 -18.06 1.92
N LEU A 167 -6.84 -17.96 3.25
CA LEU A 167 -6.97 -19.08 4.18
C LEU A 167 -8.40 -19.59 4.32
N THR A 168 -9.39 -18.70 4.34
CA THR A 168 -10.81 -19.06 4.51
C THR A 168 -11.52 -19.34 3.19
N GLY A 169 -11.08 -18.68 2.11
CA GLY A 169 -11.81 -18.62 0.85
C GLY A 169 -12.95 -17.60 0.82
N TRP A 170 -13.19 -16.87 1.92
CA TRP A 170 -14.34 -16.00 2.10
C TRP A 170 -13.90 -14.57 2.42
N ALA A 171 -14.52 -13.61 1.74
CA ALA A 171 -14.43 -12.19 2.06
C ALA A 171 -15.81 -11.63 2.44
N PRO A 172 -15.87 -10.52 3.18
CA PRO A 172 -17.12 -9.79 3.36
C PRO A 172 -17.66 -9.30 2.01
N LEU A 173 -19.00 -9.26 1.85
CA LEU A 173 -19.63 -8.66 0.68
C LEU A 173 -19.85 -7.16 0.91
N TRP A 174 -18.96 -6.32 0.38
CA TRP A 174 -19.00 -4.86 0.58
C TRP A 174 -18.31 -4.11 -0.55
N GLY A 175 -18.39 -2.78 -0.53
CA GLY A 175 -17.64 -1.92 -1.44
C GLY A 175 -17.88 -2.26 -2.91
N LEU A 176 -16.81 -2.45 -3.67
CA LEU A 176 -16.81 -2.73 -5.11
C LEU A 176 -17.33 -4.14 -5.46
N HIS A 177 -17.50 -5.04 -4.48
CA HIS A 177 -18.18 -6.32 -4.71
C HIS A 177 -19.67 -6.12 -5.06
N ILE A 178 -20.23 -4.96 -4.71
CA ILE A 178 -21.64 -4.63 -4.97
C ILE A 178 -21.71 -3.76 -6.23
N GLU A 179 -22.37 -4.26 -7.27
CA GLU A 179 -22.44 -3.60 -8.59
C GLU A 179 -22.92 -2.14 -8.52
N LYS A 180 -23.94 -1.85 -7.69
CA LYS A 180 -24.48 -0.49 -7.52
C LYS A 180 -23.45 0.54 -7.03
N ASN A 181 -22.36 0.11 -6.41
CA ASN A 181 -21.30 0.97 -5.91
C ASN A 181 -20.27 1.31 -7.00
N ARG A 182 -20.25 0.58 -8.12
CA ARG A 182 -19.29 0.71 -9.22
C ARG A 182 -19.79 1.74 -10.25
N VAL A 183 -19.88 3.00 -9.84
CA VAL A 183 -20.33 4.11 -10.71
C VAL A 183 -19.28 5.21 -10.75
N PRO A 184 -19.08 5.90 -11.89
CA PRO A 184 -18.14 6.99 -11.94
C PRO A 184 -18.62 8.15 -11.08
N ASN A 185 -17.67 8.87 -10.49
CA ASN A 185 -17.98 10.01 -9.63
C ASN A 185 -17.30 11.31 -10.07
N ILE A 186 -16.24 11.24 -10.87
CA ILE A 186 -15.57 12.41 -11.47
C ILE A 186 -15.48 12.22 -12.98
N HIS A 187 -15.72 13.28 -13.75
CA HIS A 187 -15.43 13.28 -15.18
C HIS A 187 -14.13 14.05 -15.46
N VAL A 188 -13.21 13.44 -16.21
CA VAL A 188 -11.93 14.01 -16.58
C VAL A 188 -11.84 14.07 -18.09
N THR A 189 -11.70 15.28 -18.65
CA THR A 189 -11.46 15.47 -20.08
C THR A 189 -10.00 15.77 -20.34
N VAL A 190 -9.33 14.91 -21.10
CA VAL A 190 -7.94 15.09 -21.54
C VAL A 190 -7.91 15.92 -22.82
N LYS A 191 -7.10 16.99 -22.84
CA LYS A 191 -6.98 17.94 -23.97
C LYS A 191 -5.52 18.19 -24.36
N CYS A 192 -4.68 17.16 -24.28
CA CYS A 192 -3.27 17.19 -24.66
C CYS A 192 -2.86 15.88 -25.35
N SER A 193 -1.66 15.86 -25.92
CA SER A 193 -1.08 14.61 -26.43
C SER A 193 -0.67 13.71 -25.26
N MET A 194 -0.78 12.39 -25.43
CA MET A 194 -0.49 11.38 -24.40
C MET A 194 0.35 10.25 -25.01
N GLU A 195 1.54 10.60 -25.49
CA GLU A 195 2.39 9.76 -26.35
C GLU A 195 3.28 8.81 -25.55
N ASN A 196 3.71 9.22 -24.36
CA ASN A 196 4.64 8.46 -23.53
C ASN A 196 3.90 7.70 -22.43
N ILE A 197 4.46 6.56 -22.02
CA ILE A 197 3.98 5.80 -20.86
C ILE A 197 3.95 6.69 -19.60
N SER A 198 4.95 7.54 -19.44
CA SER A 198 5.05 8.48 -18.31
C SER A 198 3.95 9.54 -18.31
N ASP A 199 3.40 9.93 -19.47
CA ASP A 199 2.28 10.89 -19.53
C ASP A 199 1.04 10.31 -18.85
N TRP A 200 0.76 9.02 -19.09
CA TRP A 200 -0.33 8.28 -18.46
C TRP A 200 -0.12 8.13 -16.94
N SER A 201 1.13 7.93 -16.52
CA SER A 201 1.48 7.94 -15.09
C SER A 201 1.26 9.32 -14.46
N VAL A 202 1.62 10.41 -15.15
CA VAL A 202 1.39 11.79 -14.68
C VAL A 202 -0.10 12.08 -14.58
N LEU A 203 -0.91 11.65 -15.56
CA LEU A 203 -2.36 11.82 -15.53
C LEU A 203 -2.98 11.15 -14.30
N GLY A 204 -2.63 9.89 -14.03
CA GLY A 204 -3.17 9.17 -12.87
C GLY A 204 -2.87 9.85 -11.53
N ASP A 205 -1.62 10.30 -11.34
CA ASP A 205 -1.20 11.09 -10.17
C ASP A 205 -1.94 12.44 -10.10
N TRP A 206 -2.03 13.15 -11.22
CA TRP A 206 -2.66 14.46 -11.30
C TRP A 206 -4.14 14.39 -10.92
N ILE A 207 -4.89 13.41 -11.44
CA ILE A 207 -6.31 13.20 -11.09
C ILE A 207 -6.44 13.03 -9.57
N GLY A 208 -5.59 12.18 -8.97
CA GLY A 208 -5.59 11.93 -7.53
C GLY A 208 -5.35 13.17 -6.67
N LYS A 209 -4.48 14.07 -7.13
CA LYS A 209 -4.18 15.35 -6.48
C LYS A 209 -5.34 16.36 -6.52
N GLN A 210 -6.35 16.14 -7.35
CA GLN A 210 -7.50 17.06 -7.47
C GLN A 210 -8.59 16.81 -6.42
N ILE A 211 -8.48 15.78 -5.58
CA ILE A 211 -9.51 15.43 -4.58
C ILE A 211 -9.83 16.65 -3.70
N ARG A 212 -11.11 16.98 -3.60
CA ARG A 212 -11.61 18.08 -2.78
C ARG A 212 -12.37 17.57 -1.55
N PRO A 213 -12.24 18.24 -0.38
CA PRO A 213 -12.91 17.80 0.85
C PRO A 213 -14.44 17.68 0.76
N GLU A 214 -15.08 18.46 -0.12
CA GLU A 214 -16.53 18.45 -0.31
C GLU A 214 -17.06 17.27 -1.15
N TRP A 215 -16.19 16.57 -1.89
CA TRP A 215 -16.60 15.46 -2.74
C TRP A 215 -16.95 14.22 -1.93
N LYS A 216 -18.10 13.62 -2.24
CA LYS A 216 -18.56 12.40 -1.57
C LYS A 216 -18.06 11.16 -2.28
N LEU A 217 -16.88 10.70 -1.87
CA LEU A 217 -16.17 9.58 -2.48
C LEU A 217 -16.08 8.37 -1.53
N PRO A 218 -17.21 7.73 -1.16
CA PRO A 218 -17.23 6.70 -0.11
C PRO A 218 -16.34 5.47 -0.41
N TRP A 219 -16.09 5.21 -1.69
CA TRP A 219 -15.27 4.09 -2.15
C TRP A 219 -13.95 4.55 -2.80
N GLY A 220 -13.62 5.83 -2.69
CA GLY A 220 -12.53 6.47 -3.42
C GLY A 220 -12.99 7.12 -4.73
N MET A 221 -12.09 7.89 -5.32
CA MET A 221 -12.33 8.54 -6.60
C MET A 221 -12.32 7.49 -7.71
N MET A 222 -13.37 7.45 -8.53
CA MET A 222 -13.51 6.53 -9.66
C MET A 222 -13.81 7.37 -10.91
N PRO A 223 -12.76 7.82 -11.63
CA PRO A 223 -12.91 8.75 -12.72
C PRO A 223 -13.44 8.07 -13.98
N HIS A 224 -14.29 8.79 -14.70
CA HIS A 224 -14.57 8.56 -16.11
C HIS A 224 -13.70 9.51 -16.94
N ILE A 225 -12.86 8.97 -17.82
CA ILE A 225 -11.82 9.69 -18.54
C ILE A 225 -12.14 9.67 -20.04
N SER A 226 -12.28 10.86 -20.63
CA SER A 226 -12.51 11.09 -22.05
C SER A 226 -11.33 11.81 -22.69
N GLY A 227 -11.18 11.67 -24.02
CA GLY A 227 -10.14 12.37 -24.80
C GLY A 227 -8.75 11.71 -24.81
N LEU A 228 -8.64 10.46 -24.34
CA LEU A 228 -7.42 9.66 -24.49
C LEU A 228 -7.24 9.16 -25.93
N PRO A 229 -6.00 8.90 -26.39
CA PRO A 229 -5.75 8.38 -27.73
C PRO A 229 -6.31 6.95 -27.90
N ASP A 230 -6.80 6.63 -29.10
CA ASP A 230 -7.47 5.35 -29.39
C ASP A 230 -6.55 4.11 -29.27
N ASN A 231 -5.23 4.29 -29.38
CA ASN A 231 -4.25 3.21 -29.47
C ASN A 231 -3.39 3.06 -28.20
N ALA A 232 -4.00 3.16 -27.01
CA ALA A 232 -3.29 2.97 -25.75
C ALA A 232 -2.71 1.56 -25.61
N SER A 233 -1.41 1.48 -25.30
CA SER A 233 -0.74 0.21 -25.04
C SER A 233 -1.11 -0.37 -23.67
N PHE A 234 -0.72 -1.63 -23.42
CA PHE A 234 -0.83 -2.24 -22.10
C PHE A 234 -0.08 -1.44 -21.03
N GLU A 235 1.13 -0.98 -21.35
CA GLU A 235 2.00 -0.17 -20.49
C GLU A 235 1.35 1.15 -20.08
N MET A 236 0.71 1.84 -21.03
CA MET A 236 0.00 3.09 -20.79
C MET A 236 -1.18 2.90 -19.81
N ARG A 237 -1.98 1.86 -20.05
CA ARG A 237 -3.10 1.50 -19.15
C ARG A 237 -2.62 1.09 -17.76
N LYS A 238 -1.51 0.35 -17.69
CA LYS A 238 -0.81 -0.03 -16.46
C LYS A 238 -0.32 1.19 -15.68
N ALA A 239 0.36 2.13 -16.36
CA ALA A 239 0.90 3.34 -15.76
C ALA A 239 -0.19 4.25 -15.17
N LEU A 240 -1.30 4.44 -15.90
CA LEU A 240 -2.43 5.25 -15.44
C LEU A 240 -3.07 4.70 -14.16
N THR A 241 -3.43 3.42 -14.17
CA THR A 241 -4.06 2.79 -13.00
C THR A 241 -3.11 2.69 -11.81
N ALA A 242 -1.83 2.42 -12.05
CA ALA A 242 -0.80 2.42 -11.02
C ALA A 242 -0.67 3.75 -10.29
N ALA A 243 -0.57 4.86 -11.03
CA ALA A 243 -0.44 6.18 -10.43
C ALA A 243 -1.74 6.67 -9.78
N ALA A 244 -2.90 6.41 -10.40
CA ALA A 244 -4.19 6.75 -9.80
C ALA A 244 -4.43 6.02 -8.46
N ALA A 245 -3.96 4.78 -8.35
CA ALA A 245 -4.08 3.98 -7.13
C ALA A 245 -3.33 4.56 -5.92
N ASN A 246 -2.29 5.41 -6.12
CA ASN A 246 -1.61 6.12 -5.03
C ASN A 246 -2.58 6.97 -4.20
N TYR A 247 -3.62 7.50 -4.84
CA TYR A 247 -4.67 8.32 -4.22
C TYR A 247 -5.93 7.52 -3.89
N GLY A 248 -5.81 6.19 -3.85
CA GLY A 248 -6.91 5.30 -3.47
C GLY A 248 -7.98 5.12 -4.54
N CYS A 249 -7.69 5.41 -5.81
CA CYS A 249 -8.55 5.06 -6.92
C CYS A 249 -8.67 3.53 -7.04
N PRO A 250 -9.85 2.92 -6.82
CA PRO A 250 -10.01 1.47 -6.89
C PRO A 250 -10.36 0.97 -8.30
N MET A 251 -10.80 1.87 -9.19
CA MET A 251 -11.35 1.59 -10.51
C MET A 251 -11.49 2.90 -11.30
N LEU A 252 -11.33 2.84 -12.62
CA LEU A 252 -11.63 3.95 -13.54
C LEU A 252 -12.32 3.45 -14.82
N TRP A 253 -12.91 4.38 -15.56
CA TRP A 253 -13.38 4.17 -16.93
C TRP A 253 -12.58 5.08 -17.87
N ALA A 254 -12.10 4.53 -18.98
CA ALA A 254 -11.39 5.25 -20.01
C ALA A 254 -12.06 4.98 -21.36
N ASP A 255 -12.59 6.03 -22.00
CA ASP A 255 -13.28 5.93 -23.28
C ASP A 255 -12.42 5.20 -24.32
N GLY A 256 -13.01 4.22 -25.00
CA GLY A 256 -12.32 3.38 -25.99
C GLY A 256 -11.43 2.27 -25.42
N HIS A 257 -11.12 2.29 -24.11
CA HIS A 257 -10.16 1.38 -23.47
C HIS A 257 -10.76 0.46 -22.41
N THR A 258 -11.86 0.87 -21.79
CA THR A 258 -12.62 0.08 -20.81
C THR A 258 -14.03 -0.22 -21.33
N THR A 259 -14.79 -1.02 -20.59
CA THR A 259 -16.24 -1.10 -20.79
C THR A 259 -16.88 0.27 -20.61
N VAL A 260 -18.02 0.51 -21.27
CA VAL A 260 -18.77 1.76 -21.14
C VAL A 260 -19.21 1.97 -19.68
N PRO A 261 -19.01 3.15 -19.09
CA PRO A 261 -19.43 3.42 -17.72
C PRO A 261 -20.96 3.35 -17.55
N PRO A 262 -21.47 2.97 -16.37
CA PRO A 262 -22.88 3.14 -16.04
C PRO A 262 -23.34 4.59 -16.19
N THR A 263 -24.57 4.79 -16.64
CA THR A 263 -25.18 6.12 -16.72
C THR A 263 -25.45 6.65 -15.31
N ILE A 264 -25.03 7.88 -15.06
CA ILE A 264 -25.27 8.60 -13.82
C ILE A 264 -25.95 9.94 -14.13
N ASP A 265 -26.66 10.50 -13.14
CA ASP A 265 -27.32 11.81 -13.30
C ASP A 265 -26.31 12.96 -13.27
N ASN A 266 -25.34 12.93 -12.35
CA ASN A 266 -24.35 13.98 -12.15
C ASN A 266 -23.04 13.41 -11.61
N TYR A 267 -21.91 14.02 -11.99
CA TYR A 267 -20.62 13.81 -11.34
C TYR A 267 -20.49 14.71 -10.11
N GLU A 268 -19.71 14.29 -9.12
CA GLU A 268 -19.28 15.13 -7.99
C GLU A 268 -18.35 16.27 -8.46
N GLY A 269 -17.65 16.07 -9.58
CA GLY A 269 -16.75 17.06 -10.16
C GLY A 269 -16.40 16.78 -11.62
N GLU A 270 -16.06 17.86 -12.33
CA GLU A 270 -15.52 17.83 -13.68
C GLU A 270 -14.13 18.45 -13.69
N LEU A 271 -13.19 17.79 -14.35
CA LEU A 271 -11.79 18.18 -14.44
C LEU A 271 -11.36 18.22 -15.91
N VAL A 272 -10.45 19.13 -16.23
CA VAL A 272 -9.83 19.21 -17.56
C VAL A 272 -8.33 19.10 -17.36
N PHE A 273 -7.72 18.08 -17.98
CA PHE A 273 -6.27 17.92 -18.01
C PHE A 273 -5.74 18.48 -19.33
N SER A 274 -4.98 19.57 -19.25
CA SER A 274 -4.47 20.30 -20.41
C SER A 274 -2.97 20.09 -20.62
N GLU A 275 -2.49 20.54 -21.78
CA GLU A 275 -1.05 20.53 -22.11
C GLU A 275 -0.23 21.30 -21.07
N ASN A 276 -0.78 22.41 -20.56
CA ASN A 276 -0.13 23.19 -19.51
C ASN A 276 -0.04 22.41 -18.18
N ASP A 277 -1.07 21.62 -17.84
CA ASP A 277 -1.02 20.77 -16.64
C ASP A 277 0.06 19.70 -16.77
N LEU A 278 0.15 19.04 -17.92
CA LEU A 278 1.19 18.05 -18.20
C LEU A 278 2.60 18.66 -18.08
N GLN A 279 2.83 19.82 -18.71
CA GLN A 279 4.12 20.51 -18.68
C GLN A 279 4.49 20.98 -17.26
N LEU A 280 3.55 21.55 -16.51
CA LEU A 280 3.79 21.95 -15.12
C LEU A 280 4.16 20.75 -14.26
N ARG A 281 3.47 19.62 -14.42
CA ARG A 281 3.79 18.40 -13.66
C ARG A 281 5.18 17.87 -13.99
N TYR A 282 5.58 17.85 -15.26
CA TYR A 282 6.95 17.48 -15.63
C TYR A 282 8.00 18.43 -15.06
N GLN A 283 7.75 19.75 -15.07
CA GLN A 283 8.65 20.72 -14.46
C GLN A 283 8.80 20.47 -12.94
N GLU A 284 7.69 20.24 -12.24
CA GLU A 284 7.68 19.94 -10.80
C GLU A 284 8.40 18.64 -10.45
N LEU A 285 8.30 17.62 -11.31
CA LEU A 285 8.88 16.30 -11.08
C LEU A 285 10.32 16.16 -11.59
N SER A 286 10.78 17.10 -12.42
CA SER A 286 12.08 17.02 -13.08
C SER A 286 13.23 16.99 -12.07
N PRO A 287 14.33 16.28 -12.39
CA PRO A 287 15.51 16.28 -11.54
C PRO A 287 16.10 17.70 -11.47
N ASN A 288 16.35 18.17 -10.25
CA ASN A 288 16.93 19.50 -9.97
C ASN A 288 18.36 19.44 -9.42
N GLY A 289 18.98 18.26 -9.47
CA GLY A 289 20.34 18.00 -8.99
C GLY A 289 20.87 16.67 -9.51
N ILE A 290 22.09 16.30 -9.10
CA ILE A 290 22.71 15.03 -9.50
C ILE A 290 21.77 13.86 -9.19
N VAL A 291 21.53 13.03 -10.21
CA VAL A 291 20.83 11.75 -10.10
C VAL A 291 21.88 10.69 -9.76
N ASP A 292 21.66 9.86 -8.75
CA ASP A 292 22.58 8.78 -8.38
C ASP A 292 22.19 7.45 -9.03
N LEU A 293 20.90 7.18 -9.15
CA LEU A 293 20.34 5.93 -9.67
C LEU A 293 19.11 6.20 -10.54
N VAL A 294 19.03 5.51 -11.68
CA VAL A 294 17.85 5.48 -12.54
C VAL A 294 17.12 4.17 -12.33
N VAL A 295 15.82 4.22 -12.09
CA VAL A 295 14.97 3.06 -11.81
C VAL A 295 13.77 3.03 -12.75
N ILE A 296 13.62 1.92 -13.48
CA ILE A 296 12.46 1.65 -14.35
C ILE A 296 11.69 0.44 -13.82
N GLY A 297 10.37 0.50 -13.85
CA GLY A 297 9.48 -0.61 -13.46
C GLY A 297 8.87 -0.48 -12.06
N CYS A 298 7.98 0.50 -11.89
CA CYS A 298 7.06 0.52 -10.74
C CYS A 298 5.62 0.85 -11.18
N PRO A 299 4.66 -0.09 -11.09
CA PRO A 299 4.87 -1.49 -10.75
C PRO A 299 5.80 -2.15 -11.78
N GLN A 300 6.30 -3.36 -11.48
CA GLN A 300 7.31 -4.05 -12.29
C GLN A 300 7.07 -3.88 -13.80
N ALA A 301 8.15 -3.59 -14.52
CA ALA A 301 8.15 -3.30 -15.94
C ALA A 301 7.58 -4.48 -16.73
N SER A 302 6.69 -4.18 -17.67
CA SER A 302 6.18 -5.20 -18.60
C SER A 302 7.23 -5.45 -19.68
N VAL A 303 7.04 -6.51 -20.46
CA VAL A 303 7.91 -6.82 -21.60
C VAL A 303 8.04 -5.62 -22.56
N GLY A 304 6.94 -4.92 -22.87
CA GLY A 304 6.96 -3.76 -23.76
C GLY A 304 7.74 -2.57 -23.18
N GLU A 305 7.64 -2.35 -21.87
CA GLU A 305 8.38 -1.29 -21.17
C GLU A 305 9.88 -1.58 -21.17
N VAL A 306 10.30 -2.81 -20.87
CA VAL A 306 11.72 -3.20 -20.91
C VAL A 306 12.29 -3.12 -22.32
N ARG A 307 11.54 -3.58 -23.34
CA ARG A 307 11.97 -3.46 -24.75
C ARG A 307 12.08 -2.00 -25.20
N THR A 308 11.19 -1.13 -24.72
CA THR A 308 11.30 0.31 -24.98
C THR A 308 12.59 0.86 -24.40
N THR A 309 12.91 0.53 -23.14
CA THR A 309 14.19 0.89 -22.51
C THR A 309 15.38 0.37 -23.30
N ALA A 310 15.37 -0.92 -23.67
CA ALA A 310 16.41 -1.56 -24.46
C ALA A 310 16.63 -0.85 -25.81
N SER A 311 15.57 -0.34 -26.44
CA SER A 311 15.70 0.39 -27.71
C SER A 311 16.50 1.70 -27.57
N TYR A 312 16.26 2.47 -26.50
CA TYR A 312 17.01 3.68 -26.20
C TYR A 312 18.44 3.37 -25.76
N VAL A 313 18.62 2.33 -24.95
CA VAL A 313 19.95 1.85 -24.52
C VAL A 313 20.80 1.44 -25.72
N ARG A 314 20.23 0.66 -26.66
CA ARG A 314 20.92 0.25 -27.89
C ARG A 314 21.40 1.45 -28.71
N SER A 315 20.57 2.47 -28.87
CA SER A 315 20.94 3.70 -29.57
C SER A 315 22.15 4.39 -28.92
N LYS A 316 22.26 4.35 -27.60
CA LYS A 316 23.44 4.88 -26.87
C LYS A 316 24.67 3.99 -27.02
N MET A 317 24.52 2.67 -26.96
CA MET A 317 25.61 1.72 -27.19
C MET A 317 26.20 1.83 -28.60
N GLU A 318 25.36 2.02 -29.63
CA GLU A 318 25.80 2.22 -31.02
C GLU A 318 26.69 3.47 -31.17
N ASN A 319 26.54 4.44 -30.27
CA ASN A 319 27.39 5.63 -30.17
C ASN A 319 28.61 5.44 -29.24
N GLY A 320 28.91 4.21 -28.83
CA GLY A 320 30.03 3.86 -27.95
C GLY A 320 29.79 4.13 -26.46
N GLY A 321 28.55 4.40 -26.06
CA GLY A 321 28.19 4.61 -24.66
C GLY A 321 28.22 3.31 -23.85
N ILE A 322 28.52 3.44 -22.56
CA ILE A 322 28.34 2.40 -21.54
C ILE A 322 27.73 3.05 -20.30
N ILE A 323 26.84 2.36 -19.62
CA ILE A 323 26.23 2.81 -18.37
C ILE A 323 27.26 2.62 -17.25
N PRO A 324 27.75 3.69 -16.60
CA PRO A 324 28.70 3.57 -15.51
C PRO A 324 28.03 3.03 -14.24
N ASP A 325 28.80 2.27 -13.45
CA ASP A 325 28.47 1.85 -12.08
C ASP A 325 27.09 1.18 -11.89
N SER A 326 26.57 0.49 -12.92
CA SER A 326 25.25 -0.15 -12.89
C SER A 326 24.11 0.80 -12.49
N ARG A 327 24.17 2.07 -12.95
CA ARG A 327 23.25 3.14 -12.54
C ARG A 327 21.86 3.09 -13.18
N LEU A 328 21.56 2.10 -14.02
CA LEU A 328 20.21 1.84 -14.54
C LEU A 328 19.71 0.51 -14.00
N TRP A 329 18.68 0.54 -13.15
CA TRP A 329 18.01 -0.65 -12.64
C TRP A 329 16.65 -0.80 -13.29
N ILE A 330 16.37 -1.99 -13.79
CA ILE A 330 15.10 -2.33 -14.45
C ILE A 330 14.47 -3.47 -13.66
N PHE A 331 13.34 -3.20 -13.02
CA PHE A 331 12.62 -4.15 -12.19
C PHE A 331 11.50 -4.78 -13.02
N THR A 332 11.51 -6.10 -13.21
CA THR A 332 10.46 -6.83 -13.93
C THR A 332 9.99 -8.04 -13.13
N SER A 333 8.90 -8.69 -13.54
CA SER A 333 8.43 -9.92 -12.91
C SER A 333 9.28 -11.11 -13.37
N GLY A 334 9.37 -12.19 -12.58
CA GLY A 334 10.09 -13.40 -13.01
C GLY A 334 9.58 -13.95 -14.34
N HIS A 335 8.26 -13.95 -14.55
CA HIS A 335 7.66 -14.36 -15.82
C HIS A 335 8.12 -13.50 -17.01
N ASN A 336 8.10 -12.17 -16.86
CA ASN A 336 8.53 -11.28 -17.92
C ASN A 336 10.04 -11.35 -18.16
N TYR A 337 10.83 -11.56 -17.10
CA TYR A 337 12.26 -11.80 -17.18
C TYR A 337 12.56 -12.99 -18.10
N ASP A 338 11.88 -14.13 -17.92
CA ASP A 338 12.09 -15.33 -18.75
C ASP A 338 11.80 -15.06 -20.24
N ILE A 339 10.77 -14.25 -20.54
CA ILE A 339 10.46 -13.84 -21.91
C ILE A 339 11.59 -12.97 -22.50
N LEU A 340 12.06 -11.99 -21.73
CA LEU A 340 13.09 -11.03 -22.13
C LEU A 340 14.48 -11.66 -22.22
N GLU A 341 14.75 -12.68 -21.44
CA GLU A 341 15.97 -13.48 -21.54
C GLU A 341 15.95 -14.29 -22.84
N SER A 342 14.80 -14.92 -23.16
CA SER A 342 14.68 -15.77 -24.34
C SER A 342 14.86 -15.04 -25.68
N ASP A 343 14.64 -13.73 -25.73
CA ASP A 343 14.81 -12.90 -26.93
C ASP A 343 16.09 -12.04 -26.94
N GLY A 344 16.94 -12.19 -25.91
CA GLY A 344 18.22 -11.47 -25.77
C GLY A 344 18.08 -10.02 -25.30
N THR A 345 16.90 -9.57 -24.88
CA THR A 345 16.70 -8.21 -24.35
C THR A 345 17.46 -8.00 -23.04
N VAL A 346 17.49 -9.02 -22.16
CA VAL A 346 18.27 -8.96 -20.91
C VAL A 346 19.76 -8.81 -21.20
N ASP A 347 20.31 -9.66 -22.07
CA ASP A 347 21.73 -9.64 -22.44
C ASP A 347 22.15 -8.26 -22.97
N LEU A 348 21.36 -7.66 -23.87
CA LEU A 348 21.64 -6.32 -24.41
C LEU A 348 21.72 -5.27 -23.31
N LEU A 349 20.80 -5.30 -22.35
CA LEU A 349 20.76 -4.33 -21.25
C LEU A 349 21.94 -4.52 -20.30
N GLU A 350 22.29 -5.76 -19.98
CA GLU A 350 23.42 -6.08 -19.10
C GLU A 350 24.78 -5.78 -19.76
N GLU A 351 24.93 -6.05 -21.06
CA GLU A 351 26.11 -5.64 -21.85
C GLU A 351 26.29 -4.11 -21.85
N ALA A 352 25.19 -3.36 -21.82
CA ALA A 352 25.23 -1.90 -21.69
C ALA A 352 25.67 -1.42 -20.30
N GLY A 353 25.71 -2.31 -19.31
CA GLY A 353 25.97 -1.99 -17.90
C GLY A 353 24.70 -1.68 -17.10
N ALA A 354 23.50 -2.06 -17.55
CA ALA A 354 22.29 -2.00 -16.73
C ALA A 354 22.14 -3.23 -15.82
N LEU A 355 21.32 -3.10 -14.77
CA LEU A 355 20.95 -4.19 -13.87
C LEU A 355 19.48 -4.55 -14.08
N VAL A 356 19.20 -5.71 -14.67
CA VAL A 356 17.84 -6.24 -14.80
C VAL A 356 17.52 -7.13 -13.60
N LEU A 357 16.50 -6.78 -12.84
CA LEU A 357 16.13 -7.39 -11.56
C LEU A 357 14.75 -8.05 -11.66
N LYS A 358 14.61 -9.24 -11.07
CA LYS A 358 13.34 -9.96 -10.92
C LYS A 358 13.00 -10.19 -9.44
N ASP A 359 11.78 -10.62 -9.18
CA ASP A 359 11.26 -10.97 -7.84
C ASP A 359 11.24 -9.81 -6.82
N THR A 360 11.67 -8.61 -7.19
CA THR A 360 11.74 -7.41 -6.35
C THR A 360 11.06 -6.21 -7.00
N CYS A 361 10.74 -5.18 -6.21
CA CYS A 361 10.27 -3.91 -6.73
C CYS A 361 11.00 -2.71 -6.10
N PRO A 362 10.95 -1.54 -6.76
CA PRO A 362 11.59 -0.33 -6.25
C PRO A 362 11.13 0.08 -4.87
N GLU A 363 9.85 -0.09 -4.54
CA GLU A 363 9.25 0.36 -3.28
C GLU A 363 9.83 -0.37 -2.07
N VAL A 364 10.07 -1.68 -2.18
CA VAL A 364 10.45 -2.51 -1.02
C VAL A 364 11.94 -2.87 -0.97
N THR A 365 12.74 -2.23 -1.84
CA THR A 365 14.20 -2.37 -1.88
C THR A 365 14.85 -1.47 -0.84
N PRO A 366 15.69 -2.00 0.08
CA PRO A 366 16.43 -1.19 1.04
C PRO A 366 17.66 -0.54 0.38
N TYR A 367 17.47 0.63 -0.24
CA TYR A 367 18.55 1.33 -0.93
C TYR A 367 19.68 1.74 0.02
N ASN A 368 20.91 1.52 -0.43
CA ASN A 368 22.10 1.93 0.30
C ASN A 368 22.30 3.45 0.23
N ARG A 369 22.00 4.15 1.32
CA ARG A 369 22.09 5.62 1.43
C ARG A 369 23.51 6.17 1.30
N ASN A 370 24.54 5.33 1.49
CA ASN A 370 25.93 5.71 1.23
C ASN A 370 26.24 5.77 -0.27
N LYS A 371 25.44 5.10 -1.11
CA LYS A 371 25.60 5.05 -2.58
C LYS A 371 24.60 5.94 -3.30
N TYR A 372 23.34 5.92 -2.87
CA TYR A 372 22.23 6.52 -3.60
C TYR A 372 21.46 7.50 -2.72
N ASN A 373 21.32 8.74 -3.18
CA ASN A 373 20.55 9.78 -2.51
C ASN A 373 19.44 10.38 -3.39
N HIS A 374 19.57 10.35 -4.71
CA HIS A 374 18.52 10.82 -5.64
C HIS A 374 18.22 9.78 -6.70
N ILE A 375 16.95 9.36 -6.78
CA ILE A 375 16.46 8.40 -7.79
C ILE A 375 15.73 9.16 -8.91
N LEU A 376 15.97 8.78 -10.16
CA LEU A 376 15.13 9.16 -11.29
C LEU A 376 14.33 7.95 -11.76
N THR A 377 13.05 8.12 -12.02
CA THR A 377 12.17 7.04 -12.48
C THR A 377 11.22 7.47 -13.58
N ASN A 378 10.60 6.52 -14.27
CA ASN A 378 9.55 6.78 -15.26
C ASN A 378 8.13 6.73 -14.68
N SER A 379 7.99 6.51 -13.37
CA SER A 379 6.71 6.20 -12.72
C SER A 379 6.40 7.06 -11.50
N LEU A 380 5.18 7.58 -11.44
CA LEU A 380 4.64 8.28 -10.27
C LEU A 380 4.29 7.32 -9.13
N LYS A 381 4.11 6.02 -9.38
CA LYS A 381 4.01 5.04 -8.29
C LYS A 381 5.36 4.91 -7.59
N ALA A 382 6.47 4.78 -8.33
CA ALA A 382 7.80 4.78 -7.72
C ALA A 382 8.07 6.07 -6.95
N GLU A 383 7.83 7.23 -7.57
CA GLU A 383 8.05 8.52 -6.91
C GLU A 383 7.26 8.66 -5.60
N HIS A 384 5.96 8.35 -5.62
CA HIS A 384 5.09 8.44 -4.44
C HIS A 384 5.61 7.60 -3.26
N TYR A 385 6.02 6.36 -3.52
CA TYR A 385 6.43 5.44 -2.47
C TYR A 385 7.90 5.59 -2.05
N LEU A 386 8.81 5.93 -2.97
CA LEU A 386 10.23 6.16 -2.67
C LEU A 386 10.46 7.44 -1.87
N THR A 387 9.67 8.49 -2.14
CA THR A 387 9.69 9.73 -1.34
C THR A 387 9.02 9.57 0.02
N SER A 388 8.15 8.56 0.18
CA SER A 388 7.45 8.27 1.42
C SER A 388 8.37 7.76 2.55
N GLY A 389 7.80 7.60 3.74
CA GLY A 389 8.51 7.24 4.96
C GLY A 389 9.27 5.91 4.97
N LEU A 390 9.07 5.02 3.98
CA LEU A 390 9.75 3.73 3.91
C LEU A 390 11.24 3.85 3.52
N ASN A 391 11.52 4.54 2.40
CA ASN A 391 12.89 4.75 1.91
C ASN A 391 13.39 6.18 2.10
N LYS A 392 12.48 7.16 2.17
CA LYS A 392 12.81 8.59 2.31
C LYS A 392 13.91 8.99 1.31
N MET A 393 13.63 8.76 0.02
CA MET A 393 14.53 9.13 -1.07
C MET A 393 13.93 10.24 -1.93
N PRO A 394 14.64 11.38 -2.10
CA PRO A 394 14.37 12.31 -3.20
C PRO A 394 14.24 11.53 -4.50
N THR A 395 13.11 11.69 -5.16
CA THR A 395 12.80 10.97 -6.40
C THR A 395 12.20 11.93 -7.41
N SER A 396 12.73 11.90 -8.62
CA SER A 396 12.24 12.66 -9.77
C SER A 396 11.63 11.73 -10.80
N VAL A 397 10.79 12.29 -11.67
CA VAL A 397 10.15 11.55 -12.76
C VAL A 397 10.50 12.16 -14.10
N SER A 398 10.82 11.32 -15.07
CA SER A 398 10.91 11.72 -16.48
C SER A 398 10.45 10.61 -17.43
N THR A 399 10.56 10.84 -18.75
CA THR A 399 10.31 9.82 -19.76
C THR A 399 11.38 8.72 -19.71
N ILE A 400 11.09 7.54 -20.28
CA ILE A 400 12.09 6.46 -20.39
C ILE A 400 13.33 6.92 -21.17
N SER A 401 13.14 7.71 -22.23
CA SER A 401 14.25 8.27 -23.02
C SER A 401 15.20 9.10 -22.16
N ASP A 402 14.65 10.03 -21.36
CA ASP A 402 15.46 10.89 -20.49
C ASP A 402 16.07 10.10 -19.33
N CYS A 403 15.34 9.12 -18.78
CA CYS A 403 15.88 8.20 -17.78
C CYS A 403 17.14 7.49 -18.33
N VAL A 404 17.09 6.99 -19.56
CA VAL A 404 18.25 6.37 -20.21
C VAL A 404 19.36 7.40 -20.43
N GLU A 405 19.07 8.64 -20.84
CA GLU A 405 20.09 9.69 -20.95
C GLU A 405 20.85 9.91 -19.63
N HIS A 406 20.11 10.06 -18.53
CA HIS A 406 20.67 10.22 -17.19
C HIS A 406 21.46 9.00 -16.71
N ALA A 407 21.08 7.79 -17.14
CA ALA A 407 21.81 6.58 -16.82
C ALA A 407 23.20 6.58 -17.48
N PHE A 408 23.30 6.97 -18.75
CA PHE A 408 24.57 7.06 -19.48
C PHE A 408 25.42 8.27 -19.08
N ASN A 409 24.80 9.36 -18.61
CA ASN A 409 25.50 10.59 -18.24
C ASN A 409 25.25 11.00 -16.77
N PRO A 410 26.13 10.57 -15.83
CA PRO A 410 26.04 10.94 -14.42
C PRO A 410 26.06 12.44 -14.12
N ASN A 411 26.64 13.24 -15.02
CA ASN A 411 26.85 14.67 -14.83
C ASN A 411 25.95 15.50 -15.76
N LEU A 412 24.82 14.94 -16.22
CA LEU A 412 23.87 15.66 -17.07
C LEU A 412 23.32 16.91 -16.38
N ILE A 413 23.21 16.87 -15.04
CA ILE A 413 22.86 18.02 -14.20
C ILE A 413 24.01 18.25 -13.21
N ASP A 414 24.67 19.38 -13.36
CA ASP A 414 25.73 19.84 -12.45
C ASP A 414 25.13 20.77 -11.39
N SER A 415 24.40 20.17 -10.45
CA SER A 415 23.81 20.86 -9.30
C SER A 415 23.83 19.96 -8.08
N PRO A 416 23.87 20.50 -6.85
CA PRO A 416 23.96 19.71 -5.64
C PRO A 416 22.88 18.61 -5.58
N ARG A 417 23.24 17.46 -4.99
CA ARG A 417 22.27 16.38 -4.74
C ARG A 417 21.09 16.92 -3.92
N PRO A 418 19.84 16.61 -4.31
CA PRO A 418 18.69 16.94 -3.50
C PRO A 418 18.78 16.26 -2.13
N THR A 419 18.33 16.97 -1.09
CA THR A 419 18.19 16.41 0.26
C THR A 419 16.74 16.60 0.73
N LEU A 420 16.20 15.64 1.46
CA LEU A 420 14.83 15.74 1.99
C LEU A 420 14.69 16.80 3.09
N ASP A 421 15.79 17.23 3.69
CA ASP A 421 15.80 18.28 4.73
C ASP A 421 15.37 19.66 4.20
N SER A 422 15.13 19.79 2.90
CA SER A 422 14.63 21.01 2.25
C SER A 422 13.10 21.14 2.24
N ILE A 423 12.35 20.11 2.68
CA ILE A 423 10.90 20.16 2.68
C ILE A 423 10.42 20.98 3.90
N ILE A 424 9.76 22.10 3.63
CA ILE A 424 9.04 22.88 4.65
C ILE A 424 7.96 21.96 5.24
N VAL A 425 8.22 21.44 6.45
CA VAL A 425 7.25 20.64 7.19
C VAL A 425 6.05 21.51 7.51
N LYS A 426 4.92 21.25 6.84
CA LYS A 426 3.65 21.87 7.21
C LYS A 426 3.14 21.18 8.47
N PRO A 427 2.91 21.90 9.58
CA PRO A 427 2.34 21.29 10.78
C PRO A 427 0.96 20.70 10.45
N MET A 428 0.70 19.48 10.92
CA MET A 428 -0.63 18.90 10.83
C MET A 428 -1.51 19.60 11.86
N HIS A 429 -2.54 20.29 11.38
CA HIS A 429 -3.41 21.07 12.26
C HIS A 429 -4.24 20.12 13.14
N SER A 430 -4.16 20.30 14.46
CA SER A 430 -5.01 19.65 15.45
C SER A 430 -6.07 20.63 15.93
N ASN A 431 -7.32 20.18 16.00
CA ASN A 431 -8.44 20.91 16.57
C ASN A 431 -8.62 20.61 18.06
N LYS A 432 -7.71 19.84 18.65
CA LYS A 432 -7.79 19.40 20.04
C LYS A 432 -7.64 20.58 20.99
N THR A 433 -8.54 20.65 21.97
CA THR A 433 -8.47 21.58 23.09
C THR A 433 -8.49 20.81 24.40
N TYR A 434 -7.91 21.41 25.45
CA TYR A 434 -7.90 20.81 26.77
C TYR A 434 -9.32 20.65 27.33
N ARG A 435 -9.60 19.50 27.95
CA ARG A 435 -10.92 19.14 28.50
C ARG A 435 -10.89 19.02 30.00
N ASN A 436 -11.92 19.59 30.63
CA ASN A 436 -12.19 19.52 32.06
C ASN A 436 -13.43 18.67 32.36
N GLY A 437 -13.59 18.23 33.60
CA GLY A 437 -14.76 17.49 34.07
C GLY A 437 -14.71 15.98 33.81
N SER A 438 -15.73 15.27 34.29
CA SER A 438 -15.88 13.82 34.09
C SER A 438 -16.32 13.50 32.67
N LEU A 439 -15.88 12.35 32.16
CA LEU A 439 -16.34 11.79 30.89
C LEU A 439 -16.70 10.33 31.10
N GLU A 440 -17.85 9.94 30.58
CA GLU A 440 -18.27 8.56 30.40
C GLU A 440 -19.02 8.46 29.08
N ILE A 441 -18.51 7.68 28.15
CA ILE A 441 -19.05 7.55 26.79
C ILE A 441 -19.06 6.09 26.37
N ASN A 442 -20.09 5.71 25.59
CA ASN A 442 -20.23 4.36 25.10
C ASN A 442 -19.84 4.26 23.62
N GLY A 443 -19.32 3.10 23.24
CA GLY A 443 -18.93 2.74 21.89
C GLY A 443 -19.09 1.23 21.66
N LYS A 444 -18.42 0.74 20.62
CA LYS A 444 -18.49 -0.65 20.14
C LYS A 444 -17.11 -1.30 20.18
N SER A 445 -17.08 -2.63 20.19
CA SER A 445 -15.86 -3.42 20.02
C SER A 445 -15.97 -4.30 18.77
N LEU A 446 -14.90 -5.04 18.49
CA LEU A 446 -14.88 -6.06 17.45
C LEU A 446 -15.80 -7.23 17.84
N PRO A 447 -16.58 -7.80 16.92
CA PRO A 447 -17.43 -8.98 17.19
C PRO A 447 -16.67 -10.17 17.80
N SER A 448 -15.39 -10.29 17.49
CA SER A 448 -14.53 -11.33 18.03
C SER A 448 -14.17 -11.17 19.51
N GLN A 449 -14.30 -9.97 20.06
CA GLN A 449 -14.01 -9.64 21.44
C GLN A 449 -15.32 -9.71 22.25
N LYS A 450 -15.31 -10.46 23.36
CA LYS A 450 -16.51 -10.72 24.16
C LYS A 450 -16.57 -9.90 25.45
N GLU A 451 -15.47 -9.87 26.18
CA GLU A 451 -15.32 -9.16 27.44
C GLU A 451 -13.85 -8.81 27.67
N TRP A 452 -13.60 -7.62 28.20
CA TRP A 452 -12.29 -7.19 28.69
C TRP A 452 -12.45 -5.90 29.51
N SER A 453 -11.47 -5.62 30.39
CA SER A 453 -11.42 -4.41 31.19
C SER A 453 -9.96 -3.99 31.32
N ILE A 454 -9.65 -2.74 30.99
CA ILE A 454 -8.29 -2.23 31.01
C ILE A 454 -8.24 -0.78 31.49
N GLU A 455 -7.21 -0.46 32.25
CA GLU A 455 -6.92 0.89 32.71
C GLU A 455 -5.53 1.30 32.25
N GLY A 456 -5.35 2.57 31.91
CA GLY A 456 -4.06 3.09 31.49
C GLY A 456 -4.09 4.59 31.22
N GLN A 457 -2.91 5.14 30.98
CA GLN A 457 -2.75 6.53 30.59
C GLN A 457 -3.13 6.68 29.11
N ALA A 458 -3.96 7.66 28.80
CA ALA A 458 -4.39 7.96 27.44
C ALA A 458 -3.29 8.71 26.67
N LEU A 459 -3.02 8.28 25.44
CA LEU A 459 -2.25 9.04 24.46
C LEU A 459 -3.17 9.38 23.31
N VAL A 460 -3.43 10.68 23.10
CA VAL A 460 -4.54 11.14 22.26
C VAL A 460 -4.08 12.10 21.18
N THR A 461 -4.58 11.88 19.96
CA THR A 461 -4.47 12.83 18.85
C THR A 461 -5.75 12.80 18.03
N ASP A 462 -6.14 13.93 17.42
CA ASP A 462 -7.20 14.01 16.42
C ASP A 462 -6.63 13.99 14.98
N VAL A 463 -5.34 13.67 14.84
CA VAL A 463 -4.65 13.50 13.57
C VAL A 463 -4.44 11.99 13.28
N PRO A 464 -4.69 11.50 12.06
CA PRO A 464 -4.46 10.09 11.72
C PRO A 464 -3.01 9.65 11.90
N ILE A 465 -2.81 8.41 12.36
CA ILE A 465 -1.48 7.80 12.55
C ILE A 465 -1.15 6.89 11.36
N THR A 466 0.02 7.07 10.76
CA THR A 466 0.55 6.17 9.72
C THR A 466 1.61 5.24 10.31
N TYR A 467 1.29 3.98 10.61
CA TYR A 467 2.27 3.08 11.23
C TYR A 467 3.52 2.84 10.38
N LEU A 468 3.36 2.61 9.07
CA LEU A 468 4.49 2.43 8.18
C LEU A 468 5.12 3.78 7.82
N GLY A 469 6.30 4.06 8.37
CA GLY A 469 7.10 5.24 8.04
C GLY A 469 7.00 6.39 9.05
N TYR A 470 5.89 6.52 9.81
CA TYR A 470 5.82 7.48 10.92
C TYR A 470 6.08 6.83 12.27
N VAL A 471 5.71 5.57 12.47
CA VAL A 471 5.98 4.91 13.76
C VAL A 471 7.23 4.07 13.61
N ASN A 472 8.22 4.31 14.46
CA ASN A 472 9.41 3.48 14.55
C ASN A 472 9.00 2.06 14.96
N ARG A 473 9.28 1.09 14.11
CA ARG A 473 8.84 -0.30 14.27
C ARG A 473 9.43 -1.02 15.49
N ASP A 474 10.55 -0.52 16.01
CA ASP A 474 11.31 -1.15 17.09
C ASP A 474 11.05 -0.46 18.43
N THR A 475 10.91 0.88 18.43
CA THR A 475 10.74 1.67 19.65
C THR A 475 9.29 2.09 19.93
N GLY A 476 8.42 2.11 18.92
CA GLY A 476 7.05 2.61 19.02
C GLY A 476 6.94 4.14 19.09
N ILE A 477 8.04 4.87 18.87
CA ILE A 477 8.07 6.34 18.81
C ILE A 477 7.47 6.81 17.49
N ILE A 478 6.58 7.81 17.53
CA ILE A 478 6.11 8.52 16.33
C ILE A 478 7.22 9.51 15.91
N GLU A 479 7.78 9.31 14.72
CA GLU A 479 8.89 10.02 14.08
C GLU A 479 8.43 10.73 12.79
N GLU A 480 7.36 11.52 12.90
CA GLU A 480 6.87 12.35 11.79
C GLU A 480 6.83 13.81 12.22
N LYS A 481 7.78 14.59 11.67
CA LYS A 481 7.86 16.02 11.93
C LYS A 481 6.54 16.68 11.53
N GLY A 482 5.98 17.47 12.44
CA GLY A 482 4.71 18.18 12.22
C GLY A 482 3.47 17.41 12.67
N HIS A 483 3.59 16.12 13.01
CA HIS A 483 2.52 15.39 13.69
C HIS A 483 2.45 15.81 15.17
N PRO A 484 1.26 15.96 15.79
CA PRO A 484 1.14 16.42 17.19
C PRO A 484 1.82 15.53 18.24
N LEU A 485 2.07 14.27 17.89
CA LEU A 485 2.70 13.27 18.75
C LEU A 485 4.16 12.96 18.36
N ASP A 486 4.79 13.76 17.50
CA ASP A 486 6.20 13.58 17.13
C ASP A 486 7.09 13.48 18.38
N GLY A 487 8.00 12.50 18.39
CA GLY A 487 8.87 12.17 19.51
C GLY A 487 8.22 11.40 20.67
N THR A 488 6.94 11.03 20.57
CA THR A 488 6.21 10.33 21.65
C THR A 488 6.06 8.83 21.35
N ALA A 489 6.31 7.98 22.36
CA ALA A 489 6.13 6.53 22.26
C ALA A 489 4.68 6.11 22.55
N ILE A 490 4.16 5.14 21.80
CA ILE A 490 2.81 4.57 22.01
C ILE A 490 2.78 3.44 23.05
N GLU A 491 3.95 2.99 23.51
CA GLU A 491 4.13 1.89 24.47
C GLU A 491 3.32 2.10 25.75
N ASP A 492 2.65 1.04 26.21
CA ASP A 492 1.95 1.00 27.51
C ASP A 492 0.75 1.97 27.65
N THR A 493 0.34 2.62 26.56
CA THR A 493 -0.75 3.63 26.54
C THR A 493 -2.10 3.05 26.10
N ILE A 494 -3.17 3.75 26.45
CA ILE A 494 -4.46 3.66 25.77
C ILE A 494 -4.43 4.65 24.60
N LEU A 495 -4.17 4.13 23.39
CA LEU A 495 -3.92 4.96 22.21
C LEU A 495 -5.24 5.36 21.54
N ILE A 496 -5.56 6.64 21.52
CA ILE A 496 -6.81 7.21 21.01
C ILE A 496 -6.52 8.12 19.81
N TYR A 497 -7.01 7.75 18.63
CA TYR A 497 -6.75 8.50 17.39
C TYR A 497 -7.85 8.24 16.34
N PRO A 498 -8.06 9.10 15.32
CA PRO A 498 -9.26 9.00 14.49
C PRO A 498 -9.32 7.70 13.69
N LYS A 499 -8.24 7.41 12.96
CA LYS A 499 -8.02 6.22 12.14
C LYS A 499 -6.54 6.11 11.76
N GLY A 500 -6.14 4.93 11.31
CA GLY A 500 -4.87 4.72 10.63
C GLY A 500 -4.91 5.22 9.18
N SER A 501 -3.75 5.63 8.65
CA SER A 501 -3.54 6.01 7.24
C SER A 501 -2.34 5.28 6.63
N GLY A 502 -2.23 5.33 5.29
CA GLY A 502 -1.07 4.83 4.55
C GLY A 502 -1.23 3.43 3.94
N SER A 503 -0.13 2.67 3.92
CA SER A 503 0.00 1.42 3.17
C SER A 503 -0.78 0.25 3.79
N THR A 504 -1.20 -0.69 2.93
CA THR A 504 -1.94 -1.93 3.27
C THR A 504 -1.13 -2.91 4.13
N VAL A 505 0.17 -2.66 4.32
CA VAL A 505 1.08 -3.46 5.16
C VAL A 505 1.35 -2.83 6.54
N ALA A 506 0.82 -1.63 6.81
CA ALA A 506 0.92 -0.96 8.11
C ALA A 506 0.55 -1.83 9.33
N PRO A 507 -0.45 -2.74 9.27
CA PRO A 507 -0.75 -3.62 10.40
C PRO A 507 0.43 -4.45 10.92
N PHE A 508 1.38 -4.87 10.06
CA PHE A 508 2.51 -5.69 10.49
C PHE A 508 3.46 -4.95 11.44
N VAL A 509 3.58 -3.62 11.29
CA VAL A 509 4.35 -2.77 12.21
C VAL A 509 3.71 -2.77 13.59
N LEU A 510 2.39 -2.54 13.66
CA LEU A 510 1.64 -2.57 14.92
C LEU A 510 1.73 -3.95 15.59
N MET A 511 1.63 -5.04 14.82
CA MET A 511 1.83 -6.40 15.35
C MET A 511 3.23 -6.59 15.94
N GLY A 512 4.27 -6.13 15.24
CA GLY A 512 5.64 -6.16 15.73
C GLY A 512 5.82 -5.47 17.06
N LEU A 513 5.23 -4.28 17.23
CA LEU A 513 5.26 -3.51 18.47
C LEU A 513 4.51 -4.24 19.60
N ILE A 514 3.33 -4.79 19.32
CA ILE A 514 2.56 -5.57 20.32
C ILE A 514 3.37 -6.79 20.78
N TYR A 515 3.99 -7.52 19.85
CA TYR A 515 4.79 -8.71 20.15
C TYR A 515 6.02 -8.44 21.01
N THR A 516 6.59 -7.24 20.94
CA THR A 516 7.78 -6.82 21.71
C THR A 516 7.42 -6.00 22.94
N GLY A 517 6.14 -5.82 23.26
CA GLY A 517 5.68 -5.02 24.38
C GLY A 517 5.86 -3.51 24.19
N LYS A 518 6.15 -3.06 22.96
CA LYS A 518 6.27 -1.63 22.57
C LYS A 518 5.00 -1.05 21.98
N GLY A 519 3.96 -1.87 21.85
CA GLY A 519 2.65 -1.46 21.37
C GLY A 519 1.76 -0.87 22.47
N PRO A 520 0.59 -0.34 22.09
CA PRO A 520 -0.40 0.15 23.04
C PRO A 520 -1.09 -0.99 23.78
N LYS A 521 -1.61 -0.70 24.98
CA LYS A 521 -2.44 -1.60 25.80
C LYS A 521 -3.82 -1.83 25.19
N ALA A 522 -4.40 -0.77 24.65
CA ALA A 522 -5.69 -0.76 23.98
C ALA A 522 -5.69 0.32 22.91
N ILE A 523 -6.55 0.15 21.91
CA ILE A 523 -6.69 1.09 20.82
C ILE A 523 -8.13 1.57 20.73
N VAL A 524 -8.31 2.88 20.64
CA VAL A 524 -9.59 3.55 20.46
C VAL A 524 -9.54 4.35 19.16
N ASN A 525 -10.41 4.02 18.21
CA ASN A 525 -10.59 4.82 17.01
C ASN A 525 -11.95 5.53 16.98
N CYS A 526 -12.05 6.67 16.30
CA CYS A 526 -13.36 7.31 16.10
C CYS A 526 -14.24 6.39 15.25
N ASP A 527 -13.67 5.95 14.13
CA ASP A 527 -14.26 4.98 13.24
C ASP A 527 -13.38 3.74 13.14
N VAL A 528 -14.01 2.64 12.77
CA VAL A 528 -13.29 1.39 12.56
C VAL A 528 -12.23 1.58 11.46
N CYS A 529 -11.01 1.08 11.68
CA CYS A 529 -9.90 1.31 10.76
C CYS A 529 -9.37 0.00 10.17
N PRO A 530 -9.43 -0.21 8.83
CA PRO A 530 -8.92 -1.43 8.20
C PRO A 530 -7.38 -1.57 8.27
N LEU A 531 -6.66 -0.53 8.68
CA LEU A 531 -5.21 -0.56 8.88
C LEU A 531 -4.78 -0.84 10.33
N THR A 532 -5.73 -0.82 11.27
CA THR A 532 -5.48 -1.08 12.69
C THR A 532 -6.18 -2.37 13.16
N LEU A 533 -7.45 -2.52 12.76
CA LEU A 533 -8.32 -3.63 13.14
C LEU A 533 -7.66 -4.99 12.90
N PRO A 534 -6.97 -5.27 11.77
CA PRO A 534 -6.41 -6.59 11.55
C PRO A 534 -5.40 -7.03 12.62
N ALA A 535 -4.51 -6.13 13.03
CA ALA A 535 -3.55 -6.43 14.09
C ALA A 535 -4.24 -6.64 15.44
N ALA A 536 -5.20 -5.77 15.79
CA ALA A 536 -5.93 -5.86 17.05
C ALA A 536 -6.81 -7.13 17.15
N SER A 537 -7.48 -7.49 16.06
CA SER A 537 -8.27 -8.73 15.93
C SER A 537 -7.39 -9.98 16.05
N LEU A 538 -6.27 -10.03 15.32
CA LEU A 538 -5.40 -11.21 15.30
C LEU A 538 -4.65 -11.41 16.63
N LEU A 539 -4.22 -10.32 17.28
CA LEU A 539 -3.47 -10.37 18.54
C LEU A 539 -4.34 -10.22 19.79
N ASN A 540 -5.66 -10.10 19.62
CA ASN A 540 -6.62 -9.93 20.71
C ASN A 540 -6.28 -8.71 21.61
N VAL A 541 -5.84 -7.61 21.00
CA VAL A 541 -5.63 -6.34 21.70
C VAL A 541 -6.98 -5.64 21.85
N PRO A 542 -7.37 -5.20 23.06
CA PRO A 542 -8.62 -4.46 23.28
C PRO A 542 -8.79 -3.33 22.27
N TYR A 543 -9.87 -3.41 21.49
CA TYR A 543 -10.16 -2.45 20.43
C TYR A 543 -11.57 -1.90 20.59
N ALA A 544 -11.69 -0.58 20.51
CA ALA A 544 -12.96 0.11 20.60
C ALA A 544 -13.11 1.18 19.53
N HIS A 545 -14.34 1.39 19.07
CA HIS A 545 -14.64 2.42 18.08
C HIS A 545 -16.10 2.87 18.11
N GLY A 546 -16.44 3.90 17.32
CA GLY A 546 -17.83 4.30 17.09
C GLY A 546 -18.53 4.79 18.35
N PHE A 547 -17.85 5.67 19.10
CA PHE A 547 -18.36 6.24 20.34
C PHE A 547 -19.45 7.31 20.10
N GLU A 548 -20.30 7.54 21.10
CA GLU A 548 -21.37 8.56 21.08
C GLU A 548 -20.85 9.99 20.87
N SER A 549 -19.64 10.26 21.33
CA SER A 549 -18.89 11.49 21.07
C SER A 549 -17.46 11.14 20.66
N ASP A 550 -16.78 12.09 20.01
CA ASP A 550 -15.42 11.90 19.50
C ASP A 550 -14.40 11.77 20.65
N PRO A 551 -13.85 10.57 20.90
CA PRO A 551 -12.92 10.37 22.02
C PRO A 551 -11.60 11.12 21.81
N THR A 552 -11.24 11.46 20.56
CA THR A 552 -10.03 12.23 20.25
C THR A 552 -10.14 13.69 20.67
N LEU A 553 -11.37 14.20 20.83
CA LEU A 553 -11.64 15.57 21.28
C LEU A 553 -12.03 15.64 22.77
N GLU A 554 -12.50 14.55 23.36
CA GLU A 554 -13.03 14.52 24.74
C GLU A 554 -12.04 14.03 25.82
N VAL A 555 -11.02 13.24 25.44
CA VAL A 555 -9.98 12.72 26.35
C VAL A 555 -8.67 13.46 26.14
N ASN A 556 -7.97 13.89 27.19
CA ASN A 556 -6.65 14.53 27.04
C ASN A 556 -5.54 13.48 26.99
N THR A 557 -4.44 13.78 26.28
CA THR A 557 -3.19 13.04 26.48
C THR A 557 -2.75 13.20 27.93
N GLY A 558 -2.46 12.09 28.60
CA GLY A 558 -2.08 12.06 30.01
C GLY A 558 -3.21 11.72 30.98
N ASP A 559 -4.47 11.76 30.54
CA ASP A 559 -5.61 11.34 31.37
C ASP A 559 -5.47 9.86 31.76
N GLN A 560 -5.84 9.52 32.99
CA GLN A 560 -6.00 8.12 33.40
C GLN A 560 -7.42 7.66 33.02
N VAL A 561 -7.53 6.64 32.18
CA VAL A 561 -8.81 6.15 31.67
C VAL A 561 -9.03 4.68 31.99
N SER A 562 -10.31 4.31 32.11
CA SER A 562 -10.80 2.94 32.19
C SER A 562 -11.63 2.66 30.93
N ILE A 563 -11.36 1.56 30.25
CA ILE A 563 -12.17 1.08 29.13
C ILE A 563 -12.59 -0.36 29.39
N LYS A 564 -13.89 -0.64 29.24
CA LYS A 564 -14.47 -1.96 29.52
C LYS A 564 -15.42 -2.38 28.41
N LEU A 565 -15.32 -3.62 27.97
CA LEU A 565 -16.31 -4.29 27.12
C LEU A 565 -17.15 -5.23 27.99
N ILE A 566 -18.44 -4.95 28.09
CA ILE A 566 -19.42 -5.78 28.81
C ILE A 566 -20.66 -5.91 27.93
N GLU A 567 -21.13 -7.14 27.70
CA GLU A 567 -22.35 -7.42 26.92
C GLU A 567 -22.39 -6.74 25.54
N GLY A 568 -21.23 -6.60 24.88
CA GLY A 568 -21.12 -6.01 23.55
C GLY A 568 -21.06 -4.48 23.51
N VAL A 569 -21.12 -3.80 24.67
CA VAL A 569 -20.98 -2.35 24.79
C VAL A 569 -19.62 -2.02 25.38
N VAL A 570 -18.89 -1.10 24.74
CA VAL A 570 -17.66 -0.54 25.31
C VAL A 570 -18.00 0.73 26.07
N SER A 571 -17.60 0.83 27.33
CA SER A 571 -17.66 2.07 28.10
C SER A 571 -16.26 2.60 28.34
N LEU A 572 -16.00 3.87 27.96
CA LEU A 572 -14.78 4.60 28.25
C LEU A 572 -15.09 5.67 29.30
N SER A 573 -14.36 5.66 30.40
CA SER A 573 -14.47 6.66 31.46
C SER A 573 -13.11 7.25 31.84
N VAL A 574 -13.09 8.54 32.15
CA VAL A 574 -11.90 9.22 32.67
C VAL A 574 -11.89 9.13 34.19
N ILE A 575 -10.90 8.43 34.74
CA ILE A 575 -10.70 8.24 36.19
C ILE A 575 -10.14 9.52 36.81
N SER A 576 -9.11 10.10 36.17
CA SER A 576 -8.52 11.37 36.59
C SER A 576 -7.96 12.11 35.40
N ARG A 577 -8.18 13.42 35.35
CA ARG A 577 -7.63 14.30 34.32
C ARG A 577 -6.17 14.63 34.61
N VAL A 578 -5.37 14.77 33.56
CA VAL A 578 -4.05 15.42 33.64
C VAL A 578 -4.22 16.91 34.00
N SER A 579 -3.23 17.55 34.62
CA SER A 579 -3.25 19.00 34.81
C SER A 579 -3.09 19.76 33.49
N GLU A 580 -3.70 20.93 33.41
CA GLU A 580 -3.39 21.93 32.39
C GLU A 580 -2.05 22.58 32.79
N ASP A 581 -0.96 22.11 32.19
CA ASP A 581 0.39 22.68 32.40
C ASP A 581 0.62 23.94 31.55
#